data_AF-A0A961G3M3-F1
#
_entry.id   AF-A0A961G3M3-F1
#
_cell.length_a   1.000
_cell.length_b   1.000
_cell.length_c   1.000
_cell.angle_alpha   90.00
_cell.angle_beta   90.00
_cell.angle_gamma   90.00
#
_symmetry.space_group_name_H-M   'P 1'
#
loop_
_entity.id
_entity.type
_entity.pdbx_description
1 polymer ?
#
loop_
_entity_poly.entity_id
_entity_poly.type
_entity_poly.pdbx_seq_one_letter_code
_entity_poly.pdbx_strand_id
1 'polypeptide(L)'
;MGWALVAIGGLVTFVFWIILVIKGFKTNVWWGLGNLFISIPVAIIFGIMFPAARKAMLLFLAGFILYIIGYVVAVVPMMKEAMEQQMNGAPSSEVAPANP
;
A
#
# COMPACT_ATOMS: atom_id res chain seq x y z
N MET A 1 12.38 -10.77 0.82
CA MET A 1 12.45 -9.67 -0.19
C MET A 1 11.21 -8.78 -0.16
N GLY A 2 9.97 -9.31 -0.16
CA GLY A 2 8.74 -8.50 -0.13
C GLY A 2 8.69 -7.42 0.98
N TRP A 3 9.02 -7.77 2.22
CA TRP A 3 9.05 -6.81 3.34
C TRP A 3 10.03 -5.64 3.16
N ALA A 4 11.16 -5.86 2.48
CA ALA A 4 12.10 -4.78 2.15
C ALA A 4 11.51 -3.81 1.11
N LEU A 5 10.79 -4.34 0.11
CA LEU A 5 10.05 -3.53 -0.87
C LEU A 5 8.92 -2.73 -0.21
N VAL A 6 8.20 -3.33 0.74
CA VAL A 6 7.19 -2.64 1.57
C VAL A 6 7.84 -1.48 2.34
N ALA A 7 8.96 -1.72 3.01
CA ALA A 7 9.65 -0.69 3.78
C ALA A 7 10.15 0.46 2.90
N ILE A 8 10.83 0.16 1.79
CA ILE A 8 11.36 1.17 0.87
C ILE A 8 10.22 1.92 0.18
N GLY A 9 9.23 1.21 -0.36
CA GLY A 9 8.07 1.81 -1.01
C GLY A 9 7.31 2.71 -0.04
N GLY A 10 7.04 2.22 1.18
CA GLY A 10 6.36 2.98 2.23
C GLY A 10 7.14 4.24 2.64
N LEU A 11 8.46 4.15 2.80
CA LEU A 11 9.29 5.30 3.13
C LEU A 11 9.27 6.37 2.03
N VAL A 12 9.44 5.95 0.77
CA VAL A 12 9.37 6.86 -0.40
C VAL A 12 8.00 7.52 -0.46
N THR A 13 6.92 6.75 -0.38
CA THR A 13 5.55 7.28 -0.36
C THR A 13 5.36 8.29 0.76
N PHE A 14 5.80 7.97 1.98
CA PHE A 14 5.61 8.84 3.13
C PHE A 14 6.36 10.17 2.99
N VAL A 15 7.63 10.12 2.58
CA VAL A 15 8.46 11.33 2.38
C VAL A 15 7.86 12.23 1.31
N PHE A 16 7.51 11.68 0.15
CA PHE A 16 6.95 12.49 -0.94
C PHE A 16 5.52 12.95 -0.68
N TRP A 17 4.75 12.20 0.11
CA TRP A 17 3.44 12.65 0.61
C TRP A 17 3.59 13.88 1.49
N ILE A 18 4.50 13.89 2.47
CA ILE A 18 4.75 15.06 3.32
C ILE A 18 5.17 16.26 2.46
N ILE A 19 6.06 16.06 1.47
CA ILE A 19 6.47 17.13 0.56
C ILE A 19 5.28 17.70 -0.22
N LEU A 20 4.37 16.85 -0.69
CA LEU A 20 3.13 17.29 -1.36
C LEU A 20 2.21 18.06 -0.44
N VAL A 21 2.02 17.59 0.80
CA VAL A 21 1.21 18.28 1.81
C VAL A 21 1.79 19.67 2.10
N ILE A 22 3.10 19.78 2.34
CA ILE A 22 3.79 21.06 2.55
C ILE A 22 3.60 21.97 1.34
N LYS A 23 3.83 21.47 0.12
CA LYS A 23 3.62 22.25 -1.10
C LYS A 23 2.17 22.67 -1.27
N GLY A 24 1.22 21.80 -0.91
CA GLY A 24 -0.21 22.09 -0.88
C GLY A 24 -0.52 23.27 0.02
N PHE A 25 -0.07 23.23 1.29
CA PHE A 25 -0.24 24.34 2.24
C PHE A 25 0.44 25.64 1.78
N LYS A 26 1.60 25.55 1.12
CA LYS A 26 2.28 26.72 0.56
C LYS A 26 1.53 27.35 -0.62
N THR A 27 0.65 26.61 -1.28
CA THR A 27 -0.19 27.13 -2.37
C THR A 27 -1.54 27.61 -1.84
N ASN A 28 -2.26 26.78 -1.07
CA ASN A 28 -3.51 27.14 -0.40
C ASN A 28 -3.82 26.11 0.70
N VAL A 29 -4.35 26.57 1.83
CA VAL A 29 -4.84 25.71 2.94
C VAL A 29 -5.77 24.58 2.44
N TRP A 30 -6.63 24.83 1.46
CA TRP A 30 -7.53 23.80 0.90
C TRP A 30 -6.77 22.66 0.20
N TRP A 31 -5.66 22.96 -0.49
CA TRP A 31 -4.82 21.94 -1.13
C TRP A 31 -3.99 21.14 -0.12
N GLY A 32 -3.56 21.79 0.97
CA GLY A 32 -2.90 21.13 2.08
C GLY A 32 -3.84 20.16 2.80
N LEU A 33 -5.04 20.62 3.14
CA LEU A 33 -6.11 19.79 3.75
C LEU A 33 -6.54 18.65 2.83
N GLY A 34 -6.74 18.93 1.55
CA GLY A 34 -7.09 17.90 0.57
C GLY A 34 -6.03 16.81 0.46
N ASN A 35 -4.74 17.16 0.47
CA ASN A 35 -3.65 16.17 0.48
C ASN A 35 -3.51 15.42 1.82
N LEU A 36 -4.07 15.94 2.91
CA LEU A 36 -4.03 15.29 4.23
C LEU A 36 -5.15 14.24 4.38
N PHE A 37 -6.35 14.57 3.90
CA PHE A 37 -7.55 13.74 4.07
C PHE A 37 -7.87 12.86 2.85
N ILE A 38 -7.61 13.36 1.64
CA ILE A 38 -7.92 12.69 0.36
C ILE A 38 -6.62 12.63 -0.45
N SER A 39 -5.59 12.04 0.15
CA SER A 39 -4.20 12.15 -0.28
C SER A 39 -3.97 11.76 -1.75
N ILE A 40 -4.49 10.62 -2.19
CA ILE A 40 -4.18 10.11 -3.56
C ILE A 40 -4.91 10.92 -4.65
N PRO A 41 -6.25 11.09 -4.62
CA PRO A 41 -6.95 11.86 -5.65
C PRO A 41 -6.48 13.31 -5.72
N VAL A 42 -6.30 13.95 -4.55
CA VAL A 42 -5.89 15.35 -4.49
C VAL A 42 -4.44 15.53 -4.91
N ALA A 43 -3.53 14.62 -4.55
CA ALA A 43 -2.15 14.66 -5.01
C ALA A 43 -2.04 14.62 -6.53
N ILE A 44 -2.86 13.79 -7.19
CA ILE A 44 -2.89 13.67 -8.65
C ILE A 44 -3.34 14.99 -9.29
N ILE A 45 -4.48 15.53 -8.85
CA ILE A 45 -5.00 16.79 -9.39
C ILE A 45 -4.02 17.94 -9.14
N PHE A 46 -3.46 18.01 -7.93
CA PHE A 46 -2.47 19.01 -7.55
C PHE A 46 -1.19 18.91 -8.38
N GLY A 47 -0.67 17.71 -8.64
CA GLY A 47 0.52 17.52 -9.45
C GLY A 47 0.32 17.79 -10.95
N ILE A 48 -0.91 17.65 -11.46
CA ILE A 48 -1.28 18.03 -12.83
C ILE A 48 -1.35 19.57 -12.93
N MET A 49 -2.05 20.22 -12.00
CA MET A 49 -2.23 21.67 -11.98
C MET A 49 -0.95 22.46 -11.68
N PHE A 50 -0.07 21.93 -10.82
CA PHE A 50 1.13 22.62 -10.37
C PHE A 50 2.39 21.89 -10.83
N PRO A 51 3.09 22.38 -11.87
CA PRO A 51 4.30 21.74 -12.40
C PRO A 51 5.40 21.54 -11.34
N ALA A 52 5.50 22.47 -10.38
CA ALA A 52 6.44 22.40 -9.27
C ALA A 52 6.18 21.22 -8.30
N ALA A 53 4.95 20.70 -8.27
CA ALA A 53 4.56 19.54 -7.47
C ALA A 53 4.63 18.22 -8.24
N ARG A 54 4.61 18.25 -9.58
CA ARG A 54 4.57 17.07 -10.46
C ARG A 54 5.63 16.02 -10.14
N LYS A 55 6.89 16.43 -9.94
CA LYS A 55 7.97 15.49 -9.61
C LYS A 55 7.71 14.75 -8.30
N ALA A 56 7.26 15.47 -7.27
CA ALA A 56 6.92 14.87 -5.98
C ALA A 56 5.71 13.93 -6.10
N MET A 57 4.70 14.31 -6.89
CA MET A 57 3.55 13.45 -7.21
C MET A 57 3.95 12.15 -7.89
N LEU A 58 4.83 12.21 -8.90
CA LEU A 58 5.29 11.02 -9.61
C LEU A 58 6.08 10.07 -8.68
N LEU A 59 6.93 10.63 -7.82
CA LEU A 59 7.71 9.82 -6.86
C LEU A 59 6.84 9.24 -5.75
N PHE A 60 5.85 9.98 -5.27
CA PHE A 60 4.82 9.47 -4.37
C PHE A 60 4.09 8.28 -4.99
N LEU A 61 3.64 8.41 -6.24
CA LEU A 61 2.92 7.35 -6.95
C LEU A 61 3.80 6.14 -7.22
N ALA A 62 5.06 6.35 -7.63
CA ALA A 62 6.03 5.28 -7.85
C ALA A 62 6.32 4.51 -6.54
N GLY A 63 6.52 5.22 -5.43
CA GLY A 63 6.67 4.61 -4.10
C GLY A 63 5.43 3.82 -3.70
N PHE A 64 4.24 4.35 -3.99
CA PHE A 64 2.97 3.72 -3.62
C PHE A 64 2.74 2.42 -4.40
N ILE A 65 3.04 2.42 -5.70
CA ILE A 65 3.02 1.21 -6.53
C ILE A 65 4.02 0.19 -5.99
N LEU A 66 5.24 0.62 -5.66
CA LEU A 66 6.27 -0.26 -5.10
C LEU A 66 5.84 -0.87 -3.76
N TYR A 67 5.19 -0.09 -2.90
CA TYR A 67 4.62 -0.54 -1.63
C TYR A 67 3.56 -1.63 -1.85
N ILE A 68 2.62 -1.42 -2.77
CA ILE A 68 1.58 -2.41 -3.10
C ILE A 68 2.22 -3.70 -3.64
N ILE A 69 3.17 -3.59 -4.57
CA ILE A 69 3.88 -4.75 -5.12
C ILE A 69 4.59 -5.51 -4.00
N GLY A 70 5.34 -4.81 -3.14
CA GLY A 70 6.01 -5.40 -1.99
C GLY A 70 5.04 -6.13 -1.07
N TYR A 71 3.88 -5.53 -0.81
CA TYR A 71 2.84 -6.09 0.06
C TYR A 71 2.27 -7.37 -0.53
N VAL A 72 1.90 -7.37 -1.81
CA VAL A 72 1.39 -8.55 -2.51
C VAL A 72 2.43 -9.68 -2.48
N VAL A 73 3.69 -9.38 -2.77
CA VAL A 73 4.79 -10.37 -2.75
C VAL A 73 5.05 -10.92 -1.35
N ALA A 74 4.86 -10.13 -0.29
CA ALA A 74 5.06 -10.57 1.09
C ALA A 74 3.88 -11.39 1.65
N VAL A 75 2.65 -10.98 1.34
CA VAL A 75 1.44 -11.48 2.03
C VAL A 75 0.81 -12.68 1.31
N VAL A 76 0.84 -12.71 -0.02
CA VAL A 76 0.27 -13.83 -0.80
C VAL A 76 0.84 -15.21 -0.42
N PRO A 77 2.17 -15.41 -0.32
CA PRO A 77 2.69 -16.73 0.08
C PRO A 77 2.30 -17.11 1.51
N MET A 78 2.29 -16.14 2.44
CA MET A 78 1.87 -16.39 3.83
C MET A 78 0.39 -16.78 3.92
N MET A 79 -0.49 -16.13 3.16
CA MET A 79 -1.91 -16.53 3.12
C MET A 79 -2.10 -17.92 2.51
N LYS A 80 -1.30 -18.26 1.49
CA LYS A 80 -1.36 -19.58 0.86
C LYS A 80 -0.94 -20.68 1.84
N GLU A 81 0.18 -20.49 2.55
CA GLU A 81 0.66 -21.44 3.57
C GLU A 81 -0.34 -21.58 4.73
N ALA A 82 -0.91 -20.47 5.20
CA ALA A 82 -1.94 -20.50 6.25
C ALA A 82 -3.21 -21.25 5.80
N MET A 83 -3.64 -21.06 4.55
CA MET A 83 -4.79 -21.77 3.98
C MET A 83 -4.52 -23.26 3.81
N GLU A 84 -3.32 -23.63 3.35
CA GLU A 84 -2.90 -25.03 3.24
C GLU A 84 -2.82 -25.71 4.62
N GLN A 85 -2.36 -25.02 5.67
CA GLN A 85 -2.38 -25.51 7.04
C GLN A 85 -3.80 -25.68 7.60
N GLN A 86 -4.74 -24.80 7.25
CA GLN A 86 -6.15 -24.98 7.64
C GLN A 86 -6.80 -26.17 6.92
N MET A 87 -6.49 -26.41 5.64
CA MET A 87 -7.03 -27.56 4.90
C MET A 87 -6.41 -28.89 5.36
N ASN A 88 -5.11 -28.92 5.66
CA ASN A 88 -4.42 -30.14 6.10
C ASN A 88 -4.51 -30.37 7.61
N GLY A 89 -4.85 -29.35 8.40
CA GLY A 89 -5.06 -29.40 9.84
C GLY A 89 -6.53 -29.56 10.25
N ALA A 90 -7.48 -29.57 9.30
CA ALA A 90 -8.85 -29.97 9.57
C ALA A 90 -8.84 -31.43 10.06
N PRO A 91 -9.42 -31.74 11.23
CA PRO A 91 -9.34 -33.08 11.78
C PRO A 91 -10.04 -34.06 10.83
N SER A 92 -9.28 -35.00 10.31
CA SER A 92 -9.73 -36.22 9.64
C SER A 92 -10.48 -37.18 10.58
N SER A 93 -11.05 -36.68 11.69
CA SER A 93 -11.76 -37.48 12.68
C SER A 93 -13.24 -37.67 12.41
N GLU A 94 -13.76 -37.22 11.26
CA GLU A 94 -15.09 -37.66 10.76
C GLU A 94 -14.95 -38.76 9.70
N VAL A 95 -13.99 -39.66 9.91
CA VAL A 95 -14.02 -41.00 9.31
C VAL A 95 -13.65 -42.00 10.40
N ALA A 96 -14.60 -42.29 11.29
CA ALA A 96 -14.55 -43.48 12.12
C ALA A 96 -15.36 -44.60 11.43
N PRO A 97 -14.89 -45.85 11.51
CA PRO A 97 -15.02 -46.86 10.46
C PRO A 97 -16.37 -47.56 10.43
N ALA A 98 -16.62 -48.17 9.28
CA ALA A 98 -17.69 -49.12 9.05
C ALA A 98 -17.74 -50.25 10.09
N ASN A 99 -18.98 -50.57 10.48
CA ASN A 99 -19.51 -51.90 10.86
C ASN A 99 -19.18 -52.45 12.27
N PRO A 100 -20.00 -53.40 12.79
CA PRO A 100 -20.39 -54.67 12.16
C PRO A 100 -21.73 -54.73 11.43
#